data_AF-Q0SM78-F1
#
_entry.id   AF-Q0SM78-F1
#
_cell.length_a   1.000
_cell.length_b   1.000
_cell.length_c   1.000
_cell.angle_alpha   90.00
_cell.angle_beta   90.00
_cell.angle_gamma   90.00
#
_symmetry.space_group_name_H-M   'P 1'
#
loop_
_entity.id
_entity.type
_entity.pdbx_description
1 polymer ?
#
loop_
_entity_poly.entity_id
_entity_poly.type
_entity_poly.pdbx_seq_one_letter_code
_entity_poly.pdbx_strand_id
1 'polypeptide(L)'
;MNRTFLKFFLFFCFVMFLFANSEDLNEKEIINKAENLNSENEVLGYWVGYDDASKIKNSIIYVYKYNGEVCGRILTIIKDGKKYDAKNPSGDTVVGFENLAIEGLDFMWGLKYSSASKKWDRGKIIDPKNGKIYNSEMSVDSKTGNLVTKGKVWIFGRSKIWTRAKADEIPKVDLHNLVPMPPVKK
;
A
#
# COMPACT_ATOMS: atom_id res chain seq x y z
N MET A 1 61.84 -16.28 -16.09
CA MET A 1 60.46 -15.78 -16.26
C MET A 1 60.53 -14.30 -16.62
N ASN A 2 60.15 -13.91 -17.84
CA ASN A 2 60.31 -12.54 -18.35
C ASN A 2 59.44 -11.54 -17.55
N ARG A 3 60.06 -10.49 -17.00
CA ARG A 3 59.37 -9.43 -16.23
C ARG A 3 58.20 -8.78 -16.99
N THR A 4 58.27 -8.75 -18.33
CA THR A 4 57.22 -8.25 -19.22
C THR A 4 55.99 -9.16 -19.24
N PHE A 5 56.19 -10.49 -19.21
CA PHE A 5 55.10 -11.46 -19.21
C PHE A 5 54.33 -11.46 -17.89
N LEU A 6 55.03 -11.31 -16.76
CA LEU A 6 54.40 -11.19 -15.45
C LEU A 6 53.56 -9.91 -15.34
N LYS A 7 54.03 -8.79 -15.90
CA LYS A 7 53.25 -7.54 -15.94
C LYS A 7 52.00 -7.66 -16.81
N PHE A 8 52.08 -8.35 -17.94
CA PHE A 8 50.93 -8.57 -18.82
C PHE A 8 49.90 -9.52 -18.18
N PHE A 9 50.36 -10.58 -17.51
CA PHE A 9 49.50 -11.49 -16.78
C PHE A 9 48.79 -10.81 -15.60
N LEU A 10 49.50 -10.00 -14.82
CA LEU A 10 48.91 -9.22 -13.72
C LEU A 10 47.90 -8.18 -14.23
N PHE A 11 48.18 -7.54 -15.38
CA PHE A 11 47.25 -6.63 -16.03
C PHE A 11 45.99 -7.34 -16.51
N PHE A 12 46.14 -8.53 -17.13
CA PHE A 12 45.02 -9.34 -17.58
C PHE A 12 44.14 -9.83 -16.41
N CYS A 13 44.75 -10.29 -15.31
CA CYS A 13 44.02 -10.67 -14.09
C CYS A 13 43.29 -9.47 -13.47
N PHE A 14 43.92 -8.28 -13.46
CA PHE A 14 43.29 -7.06 -12.95
C PHE A 14 42.07 -6.64 -13.78
N VAL A 15 42.18 -6.73 -15.10
CA VAL A 15 41.06 -6.44 -16.02
C VAL A 15 39.92 -7.44 -15.82
N MET A 16 40.21 -8.74 -15.73
CA MET A 16 39.18 -9.75 -15.42
C MET A 16 38.54 -9.53 -14.04
N PHE A 17 39.32 -9.08 -13.05
CA PHE A 17 38.80 -8.77 -11.72
C PHE A 17 37.85 -7.55 -11.74
N LEU A 18 38.18 -6.51 -12.52
CA LEU A 18 37.31 -5.34 -12.70
C LEU A 18 36.00 -5.70 -13.41
N PHE A 19 36.05 -6.52 -14.47
CA PHE A 19 34.84 -6.98 -15.17
C PHE A 19 33.94 -7.83 -14.27
N ALA A 20 34.50 -8.77 -13.51
CA ALA A 20 33.71 -9.59 -12.58
C ALA A 20 33.02 -8.77 -11.47
N ASN A 21 33.70 -7.77 -10.90
CA ASN A 21 33.08 -6.88 -9.92
C ASN A 21 31.99 -5.98 -10.52
N SER A 22 32.12 -5.60 -11.80
CA SER A 22 31.11 -4.79 -12.50
C SER A 22 29.80 -5.56 -12.72
N GLU A 23 29.88 -6.87 -13.04
CA GLU A 23 28.70 -7.72 -13.23
C GLU A 23 27.96 -7.96 -11.90
N ASP A 24 28.68 -8.27 -10.81
CA ASP A 24 28.11 -8.48 -9.47
C ASP A 24 27.43 -7.22 -8.89
N LEU A 25 28.00 -6.03 -9.12
CA LEU A 25 27.37 -4.76 -8.68
C LEU A 25 26.06 -4.48 -9.42
N ASN A 26 26.02 -4.71 -10.74
CA ASN A 26 24.83 -4.50 -11.56
C ASN A 26 23.72 -5.50 -11.20
N GLU A 27 24.07 -6.77 -10.95
CA GLU A 27 23.12 -7.80 -10.51
C GLU A 27 22.48 -7.44 -9.16
N LYS A 28 23.28 -6.98 -8.18
CA LYS A 28 22.77 -6.51 -6.88
C LYS A 28 21.84 -5.31 -7.01
N GLU A 29 22.13 -4.37 -7.91
CA GLU A 29 21.25 -3.23 -8.15
C GLU A 29 19.91 -3.67 -8.76
N ILE A 30 19.93 -4.59 -9.72
CA ILE A 30 18.73 -5.15 -10.35
C ILE A 30 17.87 -5.91 -9.32
N ILE A 31 18.50 -6.74 -8.49
CA ILE A 31 17.80 -7.51 -7.43
C ILE A 31 17.16 -6.55 -6.43
N ASN A 32 17.90 -5.57 -5.92
CA ASN A 32 17.36 -4.59 -4.98
C ASN A 32 16.20 -3.79 -5.59
N LYS A 33 16.30 -3.41 -6.87
CA LYS A 33 15.21 -2.72 -7.58
C LYS A 33 13.99 -3.61 -7.73
N ALA A 34 14.16 -4.89 -8.07
CA ALA A 34 13.06 -5.85 -8.19
C ALA A 34 12.38 -6.16 -6.84
N GLU A 35 13.16 -6.32 -5.77
CA GLU A 35 12.66 -6.51 -4.41
C GLU A 35 11.91 -5.26 -3.90
N ASN A 36 12.44 -4.06 -4.18
CA ASN A 36 11.75 -2.81 -3.89
C ASN A 36 10.44 -2.69 -4.69
N LEU A 37 10.44 -3.06 -5.97
CA LEU A 37 9.22 -3.02 -6.80
C LEU A 37 8.14 -4.00 -6.29
N ASN A 38 8.56 -5.18 -5.82
CA ASN A 38 7.64 -6.18 -5.26
C ASN A 38 7.06 -5.71 -3.92
N SER A 39 7.89 -5.14 -3.04
CA SER A 39 7.45 -4.61 -1.74
C SER A 39 6.69 -3.27 -1.84
N GLU A 40 6.88 -2.49 -2.89
CA GLU A 40 6.05 -1.32 -3.17
C GLU A 40 4.64 -1.74 -3.61
N ASN A 41 4.54 -2.77 -4.46
CA ASN A 41 3.27 -3.18 -5.05
C ASN A 41 2.46 -4.14 -4.17
N GLU A 42 3.05 -4.70 -3.10
CA GLU A 42 2.41 -5.69 -2.22
C GLU A 42 1.09 -5.19 -1.60
N VAL A 43 1.00 -3.88 -1.32
CA VAL A 43 -0.18 -3.27 -0.70
C VAL A 43 -1.33 -3.09 -1.70
N LEU A 44 -1.06 -3.12 -3.00
CA LEU A 44 -2.04 -2.77 -4.03
C LEU A 44 -3.11 -3.86 -4.21
N GLY A 45 -4.30 -3.45 -4.64
CA GLY A 45 -5.42 -4.34 -4.95
C GLY A 45 -6.50 -4.34 -3.88
N TYR A 46 -7.27 -5.44 -3.85
CA TYR A 46 -8.49 -5.54 -3.05
C TYR A 46 -8.24 -6.21 -1.72
N TRP A 47 -8.84 -5.66 -0.67
CA TRP A 47 -8.71 -6.15 0.70
C TRP A 47 -10.05 -6.15 1.42
N VAL A 48 -10.25 -7.16 2.28
CA VAL A 48 -11.47 -7.39 3.04
C VAL A 48 -11.23 -7.08 4.51
N GLY A 49 -12.10 -6.24 5.07
CA GLY A 49 -12.13 -5.90 6.48
C GLY A 49 -13.12 -6.77 7.24
N TYR A 50 -12.82 -6.99 8.52
CA TYR A 50 -13.67 -7.73 9.44
C TYR A 50 -14.01 -6.86 10.64
N ASP A 51 -15.19 -7.04 11.22
CA ASP A 51 -15.50 -6.48 12.52
C ASP A 51 -14.71 -7.23 13.61
N ASP A 52 -14.10 -6.47 14.53
CA ASP A 52 -13.14 -7.05 15.47
C ASP A 52 -13.81 -7.92 16.54
N ALA A 53 -15.08 -7.63 16.87
CA ALA A 53 -15.86 -8.37 17.85
C ALA A 53 -16.50 -9.62 17.24
N SER A 54 -17.25 -9.44 16.15
CA SER A 54 -18.03 -10.52 15.53
C SER A 54 -17.24 -11.40 14.57
N LYS A 55 -16.06 -10.94 14.09
CA LYS A 55 -15.28 -11.59 13.02
C LYS A 55 -16.05 -11.77 11.71
N ILE A 56 -17.10 -10.98 11.50
CA ILE A 56 -17.88 -10.95 10.26
C ILE A 56 -17.27 -9.91 9.32
N LYS A 57 -17.25 -10.20 8.02
CA LYS A 57 -16.81 -9.24 6.99
C LYS A 57 -17.66 -7.98 7.06
N ASN A 58 -17.02 -6.82 7.05
CA ASN A 58 -17.70 -5.53 7.18
C ASN A 58 -17.40 -4.56 6.03
N SER A 59 -16.37 -4.81 5.24
CA SER A 59 -15.95 -3.88 4.20
C SER A 59 -15.03 -4.50 3.17
N ILE A 60 -15.00 -3.90 1.97
CA ILE A 60 -14.02 -4.17 0.93
C ILE A 60 -13.40 -2.84 0.51
N ILE A 61 -12.07 -2.77 0.55
CA ILE A 61 -11.31 -1.60 0.09
C ILE A 61 -10.49 -1.93 -1.15
N TYR A 62 -10.13 -0.90 -1.89
CA TYR A 62 -9.17 -0.97 -2.98
C TYR A 62 -8.02 -0.02 -2.71
N VAL A 63 -6.81 -0.56 -2.73
CA VAL A 63 -5.56 0.18 -2.55
C VAL A 63 -4.90 0.36 -3.91
N TYR A 64 -4.60 1.59 -4.27
CA TYR A 64 -4.11 1.95 -5.61
C TYR A 64 -3.01 3.01 -5.55
N LYS A 65 -2.21 3.07 -6.62
CA LYS A 65 -1.16 4.07 -6.79
C LYS A 65 -1.66 5.19 -7.70
N TYR A 66 -1.43 6.43 -7.30
CA TYR A 66 -1.72 7.62 -8.08
C TYR A 66 -0.56 8.60 -7.93
N ASN A 67 0.06 8.99 -9.04
CA ASN A 67 1.23 9.91 -9.06
C ASN A 67 2.35 9.54 -8.07
N GLY A 68 2.66 8.25 -7.93
CA GLY A 68 3.70 7.74 -7.03
C GLY A 68 3.29 7.62 -5.57
N GLU A 69 2.09 8.04 -5.20
CA GLU A 69 1.51 7.92 -3.86
C GLU A 69 0.50 6.77 -3.79
N VAL A 70 0.32 6.17 -2.62
CA VAL A 70 -0.70 5.15 -2.37
C VAL A 70 -1.93 5.75 -1.69
N CYS A 71 -3.10 5.34 -2.17
CA CYS A 71 -4.41 5.69 -1.65
C CYS A 71 -5.22 4.43 -1.36
N GLY A 72 -6.21 4.54 -0.46
CA GLY A 72 -7.16 3.49 -0.13
C GLY A 72 -8.59 4.02 -0.25
N ARG A 73 -9.40 3.35 -1.07
CA ARG A 73 -10.82 3.66 -1.27
C ARG A 73 -11.70 2.57 -0.67
N ILE A 74 -12.75 2.96 0.02
CA ILE A 74 -13.82 2.03 0.42
C ILE A 74 -14.69 1.75 -0.79
N LEU A 75 -14.77 0.50 -1.24
CA LEU A 75 -15.64 0.12 -2.36
C LEU A 75 -16.99 -0.43 -1.89
N THR A 76 -16.98 -1.16 -0.77
CA THR A 76 -18.19 -1.81 -0.26
C THR A 76 -18.21 -1.75 1.26
N ILE A 77 -19.37 -1.45 1.82
CA ILE A 77 -19.69 -1.65 3.23
C ILE A 77 -20.66 -2.83 3.35
N ILE A 78 -20.44 -3.70 4.33
CA ILE A 78 -21.26 -4.87 4.61
C ILE A 78 -21.89 -4.68 5.98
N LYS A 79 -23.21 -4.54 6.03
CA LYS A 79 -24.00 -4.28 7.25
C LYS A 79 -25.23 -5.15 7.22
N ASP A 80 -25.45 -5.91 8.29
CA ASP A 80 -26.57 -6.85 8.44
C ASP A 80 -26.71 -7.82 7.26
N GLY A 81 -25.57 -8.31 6.74
CA GLY A 81 -25.50 -9.21 5.59
C GLY A 81 -25.76 -8.58 4.23
N LYS A 82 -26.07 -7.27 4.17
CA LYS A 82 -26.30 -6.52 2.93
C LYS A 82 -25.03 -5.78 2.52
N LYS A 83 -24.79 -5.71 1.21
CA LYS A 83 -23.69 -4.96 0.59
C LYS A 83 -24.19 -3.61 0.10
N TYR A 84 -23.43 -2.57 0.39
CA TYR A 84 -23.66 -1.20 -0.06
C TYR A 84 -22.43 -0.70 -0.79
N ASP A 85 -22.63 0.11 -1.83
CA ASP A 85 -21.55 0.69 -2.63
C ASP A 85 -21.89 2.14 -3.04
N ALA A 86 -21.04 2.79 -3.83
CA ALA A 86 -21.25 4.19 -4.22
C ALA A 86 -22.51 4.41 -5.09
N LYS A 87 -23.06 3.37 -5.74
CA LYS A 87 -24.30 3.45 -6.53
C LYS A 87 -25.53 3.15 -5.67
N ASN A 88 -25.37 2.36 -4.62
CA ASN A 88 -26.40 2.02 -3.64
C ASN A 88 -25.86 2.17 -2.21
N PRO A 89 -25.71 3.42 -1.72
CA PRO A 89 -25.08 3.69 -0.43
C PRO A 89 -25.97 3.24 0.74
N SER A 90 -25.34 2.93 1.87
CA SER A 90 -26.06 2.56 3.10
C SER A 90 -26.82 3.73 3.74
N GLY A 91 -26.49 4.97 3.34
CA GLY A 91 -26.93 6.20 3.97
C GLY A 91 -26.02 6.66 5.11
N ASP A 92 -25.04 5.85 5.52
CA ASP A 92 -24.05 6.24 6.52
C ASP A 92 -23.08 7.27 5.89
N THR A 93 -22.82 8.36 6.60
CA THR A 93 -21.92 9.45 6.17
C THR A 93 -20.79 9.68 7.15
N VAL A 94 -19.74 10.34 6.70
CA VAL A 94 -18.62 10.75 7.56
C VAL A 94 -19.10 11.85 8.51
N VAL A 95 -18.87 11.67 9.82
CA VAL A 95 -19.23 12.67 10.83
C VAL A 95 -18.55 14.01 10.54
N GLY A 96 -19.33 15.10 10.48
CA GLY A 96 -18.83 16.43 10.11
C GLY A 96 -18.64 16.66 8.61
N PHE A 97 -19.00 15.69 7.76
CA PHE A 97 -19.00 15.78 6.31
C PHE A 97 -20.30 15.17 5.76
N GLU A 98 -21.42 15.86 5.98
CA GLU A 98 -22.77 15.34 5.72
C GLU A 98 -23.02 14.94 4.26
N ASN A 99 -22.24 15.48 3.31
CA ASN A 99 -22.34 15.15 1.88
C ASN A 99 -21.39 14.01 1.46
N LEU A 100 -20.70 13.38 2.40
CA LEU A 100 -19.68 12.38 2.11
C LEU A 100 -20.10 11.01 2.61
N ALA A 101 -20.62 10.20 1.69
CA ALA A 101 -20.91 8.79 1.93
C ALA A 101 -19.62 8.02 2.27
N ILE A 102 -19.77 6.94 3.04
CA ILE A 102 -18.64 6.07 3.38
C ILE A 102 -18.23 5.25 2.15
N GLU A 103 -19.18 4.78 1.35
CA GLU A 103 -18.92 4.06 0.12
C GLU A 103 -18.38 4.99 -0.97
N GLY A 104 -17.24 4.64 -1.57
CA GLY A 104 -16.51 5.48 -2.52
C GLY A 104 -15.52 6.44 -1.89
N LEU A 105 -15.46 6.53 -0.56
CA LEU A 105 -14.54 7.40 0.17
C LEU A 105 -13.09 6.96 0.02
N ASP A 106 -12.21 7.86 -0.43
CA ASP A 106 -10.77 7.72 -0.22
C ASP A 106 -10.43 8.02 1.24
N PHE A 107 -10.62 7.00 2.08
CA PHE A 107 -10.41 7.12 3.51
C PHE A 107 -8.93 7.27 3.87
N MET A 108 -8.03 6.92 2.96
CA MET A 108 -6.58 6.99 3.13
C MET A 108 -5.91 7.54 1.87
N TRP A 109 -4.98 8.49 2.00
CA TRP A 109 -4.34 9.14 0.85
C TRP A 109 -2.94 9.68 1.15
N GLY A 110 -2.20 9.98 0.09
CA GLY A 110 -0.90 10.67 0.17
C GLY A 110 0.24 9.82 0.73
N LEU A 111 0.10 8.50 0.74
CA LEU A 111 1.14 7.64 1.30
C LEU A 111 2.34 7.55 0.36
N LYS A 112 3.54 7.60 0.93
CA LYS A 112 4.80 7.48 0.19
C LYS A 112 5.60 6.31 0.73
N TYR A 113 6.21 5.54 -0.17
CA TYR A 113 7.07 4.44 0.23
C TYR A 113 8.31 4.96 0.97
N SER A 114 8.75 4.19 1.96
CA SER A 114 9.93 4.42 2.76
C SER A 114 10.76 3.14 2.77
N SER A 115 11.83 3.10 1.98
CA SER A 115 12.71 1.94 1.91
C SER A 115 13.38 1.60 3.25
N ALA A 116 13.59 2.62 4.10
CA ALA A 116 14.18 2.44 5.43
C ALA A 116 13.29 1.63 6.38
N SER A 117 11.96 1.87 6.33
CA SER A 117 11.00 1.15 7.18
C SER A 117 10.31 -0.01 6.46
N LYS A 118 10.46 -0.11 5.12
CA LYS A 118 9.70 -1.00 4.23
C LYS A 118 8.19 -0.84 4.40
N LYS A 119 7.73 0.42 4.48
CA LYS A 119 6.31 0.77 4.65
C LYS A 119 5.94 1.97 3.80
N TRP A 120 4.65 2.12 3.58
CA TRP A 120 4.04 3.34 3.07
C TRP A 120 3.69 4.23 4.26
N ASP A 121 4.16 5.49 4.30
CA ASP A 121 3.96 6.42 5.40
C ASP A 121 3.68 7.86 4.90
N ARG A 122 3.73 8.86 5.80
CA ARG A 122 3.48 10.30 5.54
C ARG A 122 2.08 10.65 5.01
N GLY A 123 1.22 9.68 4.82
CA GLY A 123 -0.15 9.90 4.37
C GLY A 123 -1.09 10.35 5.48
N LYS A 124 -2.36 10.43 5.11
CA LYS A 124 -3.48 10.77 5.98
C LYS A 124 -4.54 9.67 5.94
N ILE A 125 -5.25 9.54 7.05
CA ILE A 125 -6.43 8.68 7.18
C ILE A 125 -7.55 9.44 7.89
N ILE A 126 -8.78 9.33 7.43
CA ILE A 126 -9.96 9.82 8.14
C ILE A 126 -10.64 8.67 8.88
N ASP A 127 -11.11 8.91 10.11
CA ASP A 127 -12.03 8.00 10.80
C ASP A 127 -13.48 8.47 10.54
N PRO A 128 -14.28 7.72 9.74
CA PRO A 128 -15.65 8.11 9.43
C PRO A 128 -16.54 8.32 10.66
N LYS A 129 -16.23 7.64 11.78
CA LYS A 129 -17.05 7.70 13.00
C LYS A 129 -16.91 9.00 13.79
N ASN A 130 -15.85 9.77 13.54
CA ASN A 130 -15.61 11.03 14.24
C ASN A 130 -15.13 12.18 13.34
N GLY A 131 -14.93 11.93 12.04
CA GLY A 131 -14.51 12.93 11.06
C GLY A 131 -13.09 13.46 11.25
N LYS A 132 -12.30 12.87 12.14
CA LYS A 132 -10.94 13.33 12.42
C LYS A 132 -9.97 12.71 11.44
N ILE A 133 -9.01 13.52 11.01
CA ILE A 133 -7.94 13.14 10.10
C ILE A 133 -6.66 12.95 10.92
N TYR A 134 -5.99 11.82 10.70
CA TYR A 134 -4.78 11.40 11.40
C TYR A 134 -3.63 11.20 10.41
N ASN A 135 -2.39 11.14 10.92
CA ASN A 135 -1.28 10.63 10.12
C ASN A 135 -1.46 9.13 9.92
N SER A 136 -1.04 8.60 8.77
CA SER A 136 -1.24 7.19 8.45
C SER A 136 0.02 6.48 7.95
N GLU A 137 0.01 5.17 8.14
CA GLU A 137 0.96 4.23 7.54
C GLU A 137 0.24 2.96 7.07
N MET A 138 0.83 2.29 6.09
CA MET A 138 0.35 1.06 5.48
C MET A 138 1.51 0.10 5.20
N SER A 139 1.31 -1.18 5.46
CA SER A 139 2.29 -2.23 5.18
C SER A 139 1.61 -3.58 5.04
N VAL A 140 2.23 -4.54 4.38
CA VAL A 140 1.82 -5.94 4.47
C VAL A 140 2.64 -6.61 5.58
N ASP A 141 1.96 -7.35 6.46
CA ASP A 141 2.64 -8.18 7.45
C ASP A 141 3.24 -9.40 6.74
N SER A 142 4.56 -9.55 6.80
CA SER A 142 5.29 -10.59 6.06
C SER A 142 5.00 -12.02 6.52
N LYS A 143 4.45 -12.21 7.72
CA LYS A 143 4.10 -13.54 8.25
C LYS A 143 2.72 -13.99 7.80
N THR A 144 1.80 -13.06 7.69
CA THR A 144 0.38 -13.34 7.42
C THR A 144 -0.06 -12.98 6.01
N GLY A 145 0.69 -12.12 5.32
CA GLY A 145 0.28 -11.54 4.03
C GLY A 145 -0.89 -10.56 4.15
N ASN A 146 -1.28 -10.17 5.37
CA ASN A 146 -2.37 -9.25 5.60
C ASN A 146 -1.92 -7.79 5.49
N LEU A 147 -2.77 -6.96 4.92
CA LEU A 147 -2.57 -5.52 4.95
C LEU A 147 -2.83 -4.99 6.35
N VAL A 148 -1.97 -4.10 6.81
CA VAL A 148 -2.13 -3.35 8.04
C VAL A 148 -2.18 -1.88 7.68
N THR A 149 -3.30 -1.23 8.00
CA THR A 149 -3.42 0.24 7.94
C THR A 149 -3.44 0.79 9.35
N LYS A 150 -2.75 1.89 9.62
CA LYS A 150 -2.72 2.50 10.95
C LYS A 150 -2.91 4.00 10.89
N GLY A 151 -3.80 4.51 11.73
CA GLY A 151 -3.92 5.94 12.03
C GLY A 151 -3.23 6.29 13.34
N LYS A 152 -2.44 7.36 13.37
CA LYS A 152 -1.65 7.77 14.54
C LYS A 152 -1.67 9.27 14.82
N VAL A 153 -1.59 9.57 16.11
CA VAL A 153 -1.29 10.88 16.70
C VAL A 153 0.04 10.71 17.43
N TRP A 154 1.10 11.34 16.93
CA TRP A 154 2.48 11.09 17.40
C TRP A 154 2.85 9.59 17.32
N ILE A 155 3.19 8.98 18.46
CA ILE A 155 3.53 7.56 18.58
C ILE A 155 2.32 6.65 18.86
N PHE A 156 1.19 7.21 19.28
CA PHE A 156 -0.01 6.47 19.61
C PHE A 156 -0.90 6.31 18.39
N GLY A 157 -1.48 5.13 18.18
CA GLY A 157 -2.34 4.89 17.03
C GLY A 157 -3.10 3.58 17.10
N ARG A 158 -4.07 3.42 16.20
CA ARG A 158 -4.89 2.22 16.05
C ARG A 158 -4.65 1.62 14.68
N SER A 159 -4.51 0.30 14.64
CA SER A 159 -4.33 -0.46 13.41
C SER A 159 -5.62 -1.16 13.04
N LYS A 160 -5.85 -1.31 11.73
CA LYS A 160 -6.84 -2.21 11.15
C LYS A 160 -6.13 -3.23 10.26
N ILE A 161 -6.55 -4.48 10.37
CA ILE A 161 -6.03 -5.61 9.61
C ILE A 161 -7.03 -5.95 8.52
N TRP A 162 -6.52 -6.21 7.31
CA TRP A 162 -7.31 -6.60 6.15
C TRP A 162 -6.71 -7.84 5.51
N THR A 163 -7.56 -8.76 5.09
CA THR A 163 -7.12 -9.95 4.33
C THR A 163 -7.23 -9.69 2.84
N ARG A 164 -6.42 -10.35 2.02
CA ARG A 164 -6.56 -10.23 0.57
C ARG A 164 -7.95 -10.68 0.13
N ALA A 165 -8.59 -9.94 -0.77
CA ALA A 165 -9.88 -10.34 -1.32
C ALA A 165 -9.72 -11.54 -2.27
N LYS A 166 -10.65 -12.47 -2.19
CA LYS A 166 -10.83 -13.57 -3.15
C LYS A 166 -11.61 -13.09 -4.37
N ALA A 167 -11.52 -13.83 -5.47
CA ALA A 167 -12.14 -13.45 -6.74
C ALA A 167 -13.66 -13.24 -6.64
N ASP A 168 -14.37 -14.01 -5.82
CA ASP A 168 -15.81 -13.91 -5.57
C ASP A 168 -16.20 -12.73 -4.66
N GLU A 169 -15.24 -12.13 -3.97
CA GLU A 169 -15.44 -10.99 -3.09
C GLU A 169 -15.25 -9.66 -3.82
N ILE A 170 -14.49 -9.63 -4.91
CA ILE A 170 -14.17 -8.40 -5.65
C ILE A 170 -15.43 -7.80 -6.29
N PRO A 171 -15.80 -6.55 -5.97
CA PRO A 171 -16.97 -5.92 -6.54
C PRO A 171 -16.73 -5.55 -8.00
N LYS A 172 -17.77 -5.65 -8.84
CA LYS A 172 -17.73 -5.28 -10.27
C LYS A 172 -17.83 -3.76 -10.43
N VAL A 173 -16.77 -3.05 -10.09
CA VAL A 173 -16.66 -1.59 -10.20
C VAL A 173 -15.62 -1.25 -11.26
N ASP A 174 -15.93 -0.28 -12.12
CA ASP A 174 -14.94 0.30 -13.02
C ASP A 174 -14.00 1.20 -12.22
N LEU A 175 -12.72 0.81 -12.17
CA LEU A 175 -11.65 1.51 -11.45
C LEU A 175 -10.60 2.06 -12.42
N HIS A 176 -10.90 2.12 -13.73
CA HIS A 176 -10.01 2.76 -14.68
C HIS A 176 -9.94 4.26 -14.39
N ASN A 177 -8.71 4.78 -14.31
CA ASN A 177 -8.43 6.21 -14.07
C ASN A 177 -8.96 6.76 -12.74
N LEU A 178 -8.89 5.97 -11.66
CA LEU A 178 -9.18 6.49 -10.32
C LEU A 178 -8.33 7.73 -10.02
N VAL A 179 -9.03 8.83 -9.71
CA VAL A 179 -8.44 10.04 -9.15
C VAL A 179 -8.81 10.09 -7.66
N PRO A 180 -7.83 10.27 -6.76
CA PRO A 180 -8.09 10.45 -5.34
C PRO A 180 -8.99 11.66 -5.07
N MET A 181 -10.00 11.45 -4.24
CA MET A 181 -10.95 12.44 -3.75
C MET A 181 -10.91 12.46 -2.21
N PRO A 182 -9.80 12.92 -1.61
CA PRO A 182 -9.67 12.99 -0.16
C PRO A 182 -10.69 13.97 0.44
N PRO A 183 -11.17 13.72 1.66
CA PRO A 183 -12.06 14.65 2.35
C PRO A 183 -11.36 15.98 2.63
N VAL A 184 -11.91 17.07 2.12
CA VAL A 184 -11.45 18.44 2.40
C VAL A 184 -12.42 19.07 3.38
N LYS A 185 -11.93 19.48 4.57
CA LYS A 185 -12.74 20.32 5.47
C LYS A 185 -12.99 21.64 4.76
N LYS A 186 -14.26 21.94 4.49
CA LYS A 186 -14.69 23.28 4.08
C LYS A 186 -14.53 24.26 5.23
#